data_AF-A0A3A9FA73-F1
#
_entry.id   AF-A0A3A9FA73-F1
#
_cell.length_a   1.000
_cell.length_b   1.000
_cell.length_c   1.000
_cell.angle_alpha   90.00
_cell.angle_beta   90.00
_cell.angle_gamma   90.00
#
_symmetry.space_group_name_H-M   'P 1'
#
loop_
_entity.id
_entity.type
_entity.pdbx_description
1 polymer ?
#
loop_
_entity_poly.entity_id
_entity_poly.type
_entity_poly.pdbx_seq_one_letter_code
_entity_poly.pdbx_strand_id
1 'polypeptide(L)' 'MAGGGNTFDNGDITYCEAHHNMAVFYAQTDNPVLSVDVIPIGRVTSDLSVFENLESRVEITFSLAE' A
#
# COMPACT_ATOMS: atom_id res chain seq x y z
N MET A 1 17.77 5.67 -6.13
CA MET A 1 17.25 4.31 -6.01
C MET A 1 16.08 4.40 -5.04
N ALA A 2 14.88 3.97 -5.42
CA ALA A 2 13.78 3.90 -4.46
C ALA A 2 14.11 2.74 -3.51
N GLY A 3 14.90 3.03 -2.48
CA GLY A 3 15.28 2.07 -1.46
C GLY A 3 14.02 1.67 -0.72
N GLY A 4 13.80 0.36 -0.58
CA GLY A 4 12.79 -0.14 0.33
C GLY A 4 13.08 0.29 1.77
N GLY A 5 12.10 0.10 2.63
CA GLY A 5 12.21 0.38 4.06
C GLY A 5 10.99 -0.09 4.81
N ASN A 6 10.93 0.25 6.09
CA ASN A 6 9.86 -0.19 6.99
C ASN A 6 8.83 0.90 7.29
N THR A 7 8.77 1.96 6.48
CA THR A 7 7.81 3.06 6.62
C THR A 7 7.04 3.25 5.33
N PHE A 8 5.83 3.79 5.42
CA PHE A 8 4.95 4.09 4.29
C PHE A 8 4.21 5.41 4.51
N ASP A 9 3.82 6.05 3.41
CA ASP A 9 2.85 7.15 3.41
C ASP A 9 1.45 6.63 3.05
N ASN A 10 0.42 7.35 3.50
CA ASN A 10 -0.94 7.07 3.06
C ASN A 10 -1.06 7.20 1.52
N GLY A 11 -1.59 6.16 0.90
CA GLY A 11 -1.71 5.99 -0.53
C GLY A 11 -0.62 5.11 -1.14
N ASP A 12 0.43 4.72 -0.41
CA ASP A 12 1.50 3.90 -0.97
C ASP A 12 1.01 2.50 -1.36
N ILE A 13 1.31 2.11 -2.60
CA ILE A 13 1.19 0.76 -3.11
C ILE A 13 2.59 0.14 -3.02
N THR A 14 2.72 -0.89 -2.21
CA THR A 14 4.00 -1.49 -1.89
C THR A 14 4.04 -2.97 -2.24
N TYR A 15 5.24 -3.46 -2.50
CA TYR A 15 5.53 -4.86 -2.69
C TYR A 15 6.56 -5.31 -1.65
N CYS A 16 6.29 -6.43 -0.97
CA CYS A 16 7.23 -7.05 -0.06
C CYS A 16 7.78 -8.33 -0.68
N GLU A 17 9.09 -8.34 -0.97
CA GLU A 17 9.76 -9.49 -1.60
C GLU A 17 9.76 -10.73 -0.71
N ALA A 18 9.79 -10.56 0.62
CA ALA A 18 9.88 -11.67 1.57
C ALA A 18 8.63 -12.57 1.56
N HIS A 19 7.45 -12.00 1.28
CA HIS A 19 6.17 -12.70 1.32
C HIS A 19 5.45 -12.75 -0.04
N HIS A 20 6.05 -12.17 -1.08
CA HIS A 20 5.46 -12.06 -2.42
C HIS A 20 4.03 -11.48 -2.39
N ASN A 21 3.80 -10.49 -1.52
CA ASN A 21 2.51 -9.84 -1.35
C ASN A 21 2.59 -8.36 -1.71
N MET A 22 1.44 -7.84 -2.14
CA MET A 22 1.22 -6.41 -2.35
C MET A 22 0.32 -5.87 -1.25
N ALA A 23 0.59 -4.63 -0.85
CA ALA A 23 -0.23 -3.92 0.12
C ALA A 23 -0.50 -2.50 -0.37
N VAL A 24 -1.72 -2.03 -0.16
CA VAL A 24 -2.08 -0.62 -0.31
C VAL A 24 -2.27 -0.06 1.10
N PHE A 25 -1.44 0.89 1.47
CA PHE A 25 -1.57 1.58 2.75
C PHE A 25 -2.46 2.80 2.57
N TYR A 26 -3.54 2.91 3.35
CA TYR A 26 -4.50 4.03 3.23
C TYR A 26 -4.63 4.86 4.52
N ALA A 27 -4.14 4.36 5.66
CA ALA A 27 -4.14 5.06 6.93
C ALA A 27 -2.92 4.66 7.79
N GLN A 28 -2.33 5.63 8.49
CA GLN A 28 -1.32 5.38 9.52
C GLN A 28 -2.00 5.11 10.85
N THR A 29 -1.46 4.15 11.60
CA THR A 29 -1.85 3.86 12.98
C THR A 29 -0.80 4.42 13.94
N ASP A 30 -1.01 4.26 15.25
CA ASP A 30 -0.07 4.69 16.28
C ASP A 30 1.34 4.07 16.14
N ASN A 31 1.48 2.98 15.38
CA ASN A 31 2.76 2.34 15.09
C ASN A 31 2.96 2.18 13.57
N PRO A 32 3.35 3.25 12.85
CA PRO A 32 3.43 3.28 11.39
C PRO A 32 4.69 2.59 10.83
N VAL A 33 5.49 1.96 11.70
CA VAL A 33 6.69 1.22 11.32
C VAL A 33 6.33 -0.25 11.14
N LEU A 34 6.55 -0.76 9.93
CA LEU A 34 6.35 -2.14 9.54
C LEU A 34 7.44 -3.04 10.14
N SER A 35 7.09 -4.30 10.40
CA SER A 35 8.07 -5.31 10.81
C SER A 35 8.87 -5.88 9.63
N VAL A 36 8.52 -5.49 8.41
CA VAL A 36 9.11 -5.98 7.16
C VAL A 36 9.51 -4.80 6.29
N ASP A 37 10.52 -5.01 5.45
CA ASP A 37 10.86 -4.05 4.42
C ASP A 37 9.90 -4.18 3.24
N VAL A 38 9.39 -3.04 2.80
CA VAL A 38 8.51 -2.92 1.65
C VAL A 38 9.12 -1.96 0.65
N ILE A 39 8.86 -2.22 -0.63
CA ILE A 39 9.32 -1.41 -1.75
C ILE A 39 8.10 -0.65 -2.29
N PRO A 40 8.09 0.69 -2.26
CA PRO A 40 7.04 1.46 -2.89
C PRO A 40 7.13 1.30 -4.41
N ILE A 41 6.05 0.79 -5.01
CA ILE A 41 5.95 0.54 -6.47
C ILE A 41 4.92 1.43 -7.15
N GLY A 42 4.09 2.13 -6.37
CA GLY A 42 3.10 3.07 -6.86
C GLY A 42 2.45 3.84 -5.73
N ARG A 43 1.55 4.76 -6.08
CA ARG A 43 0.77 5.53 -5.10
C ARG A 43 -0.63 5.80 -5.64
N VAL A 44 -1.63 5.60 -4.79
CA VAL A 44 -3.00 6.04 -5.04
C VAL A 44 -3.04 7.56 -4.93
N THR A 45 -3.42 8.22 -6.03
CA THR A 45 -3.51 9.69 -6.11
C THR A 45 -4.93 10.21 -5.93
N SER A 46 -5.92 9.31 -5.99
CA SER A 46 -7.33 9.59 -5.73
C SER A 46 -7.65 9.57 -4.24
N ASP A 47 -8.89 9.92 -3.89
CA ASP A 47 -9.37 9.89 -2.51
C ASP A 47 -9.23 8.51 -1.86
N LEU A 48 -8.58 8.48 -0.69
CA LEU A 48 -8.32 7.28 0.10
C LEU A 48 -9.49 6.90 1.02
N SER A 49 -10.44 7.82 1.25
CA SER A 49 -11.60 7.57 2.12
C SER A 49 -12.46 6.38 1.66
N VAL A 50 -12.38 6.02 0.38
CA VAL A 50 -13.04 4.84 -0.19
C VAL A 50 -12.60 3.55 0.49
N PHE A 51 -11.35 3.46 0.96
CA PHE A 51 -10.82 2.27 1.64
C PHE A 51 -11.46 2.03 3.01
N GLU A 52 -11.96 3.07 3.69
CA GLU A 52 -12.64 2.95 4.98
C GLU A 52 -13.99 2.24 4.87
N ASN A 53 -14.60 2.25 3.68
CA ASN A 53 -15.92 1.69 3.43
C ASN A 53 -15.87 0.28 2.81
N LEU A 54 -14.68 -0.29 2.65
CA LEU A 54 -14.53 -1.63 2.06
C LEU A 54 -14.89 -2.73 3.05
N GLU A 55 -15.47 -3.80 2.53
CA GLU A 55 -15.71 -5.02 3.28
C GLU A 55 -14.38 -5.72 3.63
N SER A 56 -14.42 -6.69 4.54
CA SER A 56 -13.22 -7.45 4.97
C SER A 56 -12.49 -8.16 3.83
N ARG A 57 -13.16 -8.37 2.69
CA ARG A 57 -12.57 -8.97 1.49
C ARG A 57 -13.08 -8.24 0.26
N VAL A 58 -12.14 -7.80 -0.58
CA VAL A 58 -12.42 -7.16 -1.86
C VAL A 58 -11.55 -7.76 -2.94
N GLU A 59 -12.00 -7.66 -4.18
CA GLU A 59 -11.20 -7.99 -5.36
C GLU A 59 -10.64 -6.69 -5.93
N ILE A 60 -9.33 -6.66 -6.20
CA ILE A 60 -8.63 -5.49 -6.73
C ILE A 60 -8.06 -5.85 -8.09
N THR A 61 -8.38 -5.04 -9.10
CA THR A 61 -7.89 -5.19 -10.47
C THR A 61 -6.98 -4.02 -10.81
N PHE A 62 -5.76 -4.32 -11.27
CA PHE A 62 -4.82 -3.32 -11.77
C PHE A 62 -4.88 -3.30 -13.30
N SER A 63 -5.09 -2.13 -13.88
CA SER A 63 -5.08 -1.89 -15.32
C SER A 63 -4.21 -0.68 -15.64
N LEU A 64 -3.64 -0.65 -16.85
CA LEU A 64 -2.97 0.56 -17.34
C LEU A 64 -4.00 1.68 -17.48
N ALA A 65 -3.61 2.90 -17.11
CA ALA A 65 -4.42 4.09 -17.39
C ALA A 65 -4.46 4.31 -18.91
N GLU A 66 -5.63 4.70 -19.42
CA GLU A 66 -5.79 5.17 -20.80
C GLU A 66 -5.15 6.56 -21.02
#